data_AF-A0A5B1CEX3-F1
#
_entry.id   AF-A0A5B1CEX3-F1
#
_cell.length_a   1.000
_cell.length_b   1.000
_cell.length_c   1.000
_cell.angle_alpha   90.00
_cell.angle_beta   90.00
_cell.angle_gamma   90.00
#
_symmetry.space_group_name_H-M   'P 1'
#
loop_
_entity.id
_entity.type
_entity.pdbx_description
1 polymer ?
#
loop_
_entity_poly.entity_id
_entity_poly.type
_entity_poly.pdbx_seq_one_letter_code
_entity_poly.pdbx_strand_id
1 'polypeptide(L)'
;MNEVGQLGGELFPKEKIPALVKYLERRGVYLHERINGSFDGVRGVMTLPRNPTRLNVSHELAHMLDYKKYGDDYYKLFTPAQREQMVLERLKNNRIWDQLNDLERDWSLNYPSTR
;
A
#
# COMPACT_ATOMS: atom_id res chain seq x y z
N MET A 1 -11.99 23.32 1.74
CA MET A 1 -11.17 22.80 0.62
C MET A 1 -11.46 21.32 0.51
N ASN A 2 -11.90 20.84 -0.64
CA ASN A 2 -12.04 19.39 -0.86
C ASN A 2 -10.64 18.78 -0.78
N GLU A 3 -10.43 17.85 0.15
CA GLU A 3 -9.15 17.14 0.27
C GLU A 3 -8.96 16.32 -1.01
N VAL A 4 -7.98 16.72 -1.83
CA VAL A 4 -7.61 15.98 -3.05
C VAL A 4 -6.59 14.92 -2.65
N GLY A 5 -6.83 13.67 -3.04
CA GLY A 5 -5.90 12.58 -2.81
C GLY A 5 -4.56 12.80 -3.53
N GLN A 6 -3.52 12.12 -3.06
CA GLN A 6 -2.22 12.09 -3.74
C GLN A 6 -2.42 11.76 -5.23
N LEU A 7 -1.73 12.48 -6.13
CA LEU A 7 -1.87 12.34 -7.59
C LEU A 7 -3.30 12.56 -8.13
N GLY A 8 -4.16 13.27 -7.40
CA GLY A 8 -5.57 13.42 -7.78
C GLY A 8 -6.38 12.13 -7.60
N GLY A 9 -5.85 11.15 -6.87
CA GLY A 9 -6.48 9.86 -6.64
C GLY A 9 -7.71 9.93 -5.74
N GLU A 10 -8.57 8.92 -5.87
CA GLU A 10 -9.74 8.78 -5.00
C GLU A 10 -9.30 8.49 -3.55
N LEU A 11 -9.81 9.27 -2.59
CA LEU A 11 -9.56 9.02 -1.17
C LEU A 11 -10.12 7.66 -0.77
N PHE A 12 -9.39 6.96 0.11
CA PHE A 12 -9.93 5.79 0.77
C PHE A 12 -11.11 6.21 1.65
N PRO A 13 -12.28 5.55 1.54
CA PRO A 13 -13.47 5.99 2.25
C PRO A 13 -13.26 6.00 3.76
N LYS A 14 -13.50 7.14 4.41
CA LYS A 14 -13.21 7.35 5.85
C LYS A 14 -13.98 6.36 6.71
N GLU A 15 -15.20 6.02 6.33
CA GLU A 15 -16.05 5.03 6.99
C GLU A 15 -15.50 3.60 6.93
N LYS A 16 -14.57 3.31 6.02
CA LYS A 16 -13.90 1.98 5.92
C LYS A 16 -12.62 1.88 6.74
N ILE A 17 -12.10 2.99 7.28
CA ILE A 17 -10.87 2.98 8.09
C ILE A 17 -10.99 2.06 9.32
N PRO A 18 -12.09 2.06 10.10
CA PRO A 18 -12.21 1.14 11.24
C PRO A 18 -12.15 -0.34 10.84
N ALA A 19 -12.72 -0.68 9.67
CA ALA A 19 -12.67 -2.03 9.14
C ALA A 19 -11.24 -2.41 8.69
N LEU A 20 -10.50 -1.46 8.10
CA LEU A 20 -9.08 -1.64 7.74
C LEU A 20 -8.22 -1.87 8.99
N VAL A 21 -8.38 -1.04 10.03
CA VAL A 21 -7.66 -1.19 11.30
C VAL A 21 -7.89 -2.58 11.89
N LYS A 22 -9.16 -2.99 12.04
CA LYS A 22 -9.52 -4.32 12.56
C LYS A 22 -8.97 -5.46 11.69
N TYR A 23 -8.91 -5.28 10.37
CA TYR A 23 -8.34 -6.26 9.46
C TYR A 23 -6.83 -6.45 9.66
N LEU A 24 -6.10 -5.34 9.86
CA LEU A 24 -4.66 -5.31 10.11
C LEU A 24 -4.32 -5.86 11.51
N GLU A 25 -5.02 -5.44 12.55
CA GLU A 25 -4.77 -5.88 13.93
C GLU A 25 -4.94 -7.39 14.10
N ARG A 26 -5.96 -7.98 13.45
CA ARG A 26 -6.15 -9.44 13.40
C ARG A 26 -4.98 -10.21 12.78
N ARG A 27 -4.07 -9.51 12.10
CA ARG A 27 -2.86 -10.05 11.46
C ARG A 27 -1.59 -9.60 12.17
N GLY A 28 -1.71 -8.97 13.35
CA GLY A 28 -0.56 -8.45 14.10
C GLY A 28 0.06 -7.20 13.46
N VAL A 29 -0.69 -6.46 12.65
CA VAL A 29 -0.22 -5.22 12.02
C VAL A 29 -0.95 -4.02 12.64
N TYR A 30 -0.19 -3.05 13.15
CA TYR A 30 -0.70 -1.81 13.71
C TYR A 30 -0.61 -0.67 12.69
N LEU A 31 -1.72 0.05 12.51
CA LEU A 31 -1.80 1.18 11.59
C LEU A 31 -1.47 2.49 12.32
N HIS A 32 -0.52 3.26 11.77
CA HIS A 32 -0.19 4.59 12.23
C HIS A 32 -0.32 5.64 11.12
N GLU A 33 -0.62 6.88 11.51
CA GLU A 33 -0.61 8.01 10.59
C GLU A 33 0.83 8.56 10.45
N ARG A 34 1.29 8.78 9.21
CA ARG A 34 2.54 9.50 8.88
C ARG A 34 2.38 10.30 7.59
N ILE A 35 3.43 10.94 7.09
CA ILE A 35 3.37 11.68 5.81
C ILE A 35 3.27 10.72 4.62
N ASN A 36 4.00 9.60 4.65
CA ASN A 36 4.09 8.63 3.57
C ASN A 36 3.59 7.25 3.99
N GLY A 37 3.15 6.48 2.99
CA GLY A 37 2.89 5.05 3.13
C GLY A 37 4.17 4.26 3.43
N SER A 38 4.07 3.26 4.29
CA SER A 38 5.14 2.28 4.50
C SER A 38 4.61 1.02 5.19
N PHE A 39 5.24 -0.12 4.93
CA PHE A 39 5.00 -1.38 5.63
C PHE A 39 6.31 -2.01 6.14
N ASP A 40 6.34 -2.30 7.44
CA ASP A 40 7.41 -3.02 8.14
C ASP A 40 6.82 -4.31 8.73
N GLY A 41 7.07 -5.43 8.05
CA GLY A 41 6.56 -6.73 8.44
C GLY A 41 7.18 -7.28 9.71
N VAL A 42 8.47 -6.97 9.96
CA VAL A 42 9.19 -7.45 11.15
C VAL A 42 8.63 -6.78 12.41
N ARG A 43 8.35 -5.48 12.35
CA ARG A 43 7.74 -4.74 13.47
C ARG A 43 6.22 -4.84 13.52
N GLY A 44 5.58 -5.40 12.49
CA GLY A 44 4.12 -5.45 12.40
C GLY A 44 3.51 -4.05 12.32
N VAL A 45 4.10 -3.16 11.52
CA VAL A 45 3.66 -1.75 11.43
C VAL A 45 3.34 -1.40 9.98
N MET A 46 2.18 -0.76 9.79
CA MET A 46 1.83 -0.07 8.55
C MET A 46 1.65 1.41 8.85
N THR A 47 2.17 2.28 8.00
CA THR A 47 1.88 3.72 8.05
C THR A 47 1.14 4.16 6.81
N LEU A 48 0.22 5.11 6.97
CA LEU A 48 -0.51 5.75 5.87
C LEU A 48 -0.59 7.26 6.09
N PRO A 49 -0.69 8.06 5.01
CA PRO A 49 -1.08 9.46 5.12
C PRO A 49 -2.44 9.63 5.80
N ARG A 50 -2.66 10.79 6.43
CA ARG A 50 -3.90 11.14 7.14
C ARG A 50 -5.17 10.92 6.30
N ASN A 51 -5.09 11.27 5.03
CA ASN A 51 -6.14 11.09 4.04
C ASN A 51 -5.59 10.21 2.91
N PRO A 52 -5.46 8.89 3.12
CA PRO A 52 -4.83 8.03 2.15
C PRO A 52 -5.73 7.83 0.94
N THR A 53 -5.15 7.71 -0.24
CA THR A 53 -5.90 7.29 -1.43
C THR A 53 -6.15 5.78 -1.38
N ARG A 54 -7.07 5.33 -2.24
CA ARG A 54 -7.28 3.90 -2.46
C ARG A 54 -6.02 3.21 -2.98
N LEU A 55 -5.19 3.92 -3.76
CA LEU A 55 -3.88 3.45 -4.17
C LEU A 55 -2.95 3.27 -2.96
N ASN A 56 -2.81 4.27 -2.07
CA ASN A 56 -1.93 4.16 -0.91
C ASN A 56 -2.27 2.93 -0.06
N VAL A 57 -3.55 2.74 0.26
CA VAL A 57 -3.99 1.58 1.07
C VAL A 57 -3.68 0.26 0.36
N SER A 58 -3.98 0.18 -0.93
CA SER A 58 -3.81 -1.07 -1.70
C SER A 58 -2.34 -1.42 -1.91
N HIS A 59 -1.48 -0.41 -2.08
CA HIS A 59 -0.03 -0.55 -2.21
C HIS A 59 0.57 -1.13 -0.93
N GLU A 60 0.30 -0.54 0.24
CA GLU A 60 0.86 -1.06 1.51
C GLU A 60 0.27 -2.43 1.89
N LEU A 61 -1.01 -2.68 1.56
CA LEU A 61 -1.60 -4.00 1.73
C LEU A 61 -0.93 -5.06 0.85
N ALA A 62 -0.46 -4.70 -0.35
CA ALA A 62 0.27 -5.63 -1.22
C ALA A 62 1.58 -6.07 -0.57
N HIS A 63 2.37 -5.13 -0.03
CA HIS A 63 3.56 -5.47 0.76
C HIS A 63 3.25 -6.40 1.93
N MET A 64 2.18 -6.11 2.69
CA MET A 64 1.75 -6.95 3.80
C MET A 64 1.39 -8.38 3.35
N LEU A 65 0.69 -8.51 2.21
CA LEU A 65 0.31 -9.81 1.67
C LEU A 65 1.52 -10.61 1.15
N ASP A 66 2.52 -9.94 0.58
CA ASP A 66 3.78 -10.59 0.21
C ASP A 66 4.56 -11.02 1.45
N TYR A 67 4.72 -10.15 2.44
CA TYR A 67 5.38 -10.52 3.70
C TYR A 67 4.65 -11.67 4.39
N LYS A 68 3.31 -11.70 4.41
CA LYS A 68 2.57 -12.84 4.98
C LYS A 68 2.87 -14.17 4.27
N LYS A 69 3.20 -14.13 2.98
CA LYS A 69 3.55 -15.31 2.19
C LYS A 69 4.97 -15.81 2.45
N TYR A 70 5.93 -14.88 2.56
CA TYR A 70 7.36 -15.22 2.64
C TYR A 70 7.95 -15.10 4.06
N GLY A 71 7.25 -14.47 5.00
CA GLY A 71 7.78 -14.10 6.32
C GLY A 71 9.02 -13.22 6.21
N ASP A 72 9.94 -13.37 7.16
CA ASP A 72 11.20 -12.62 7.20
C ASP A 72 12.07 -12.81 5.95
N ASP A 73 11.90 -13.92 5.24
CA ASP A 73 12.62 -14.17 4.00
C ASP A 73 12.23 -13.20 2.89
N TYR A 74 11.08 -12.50 3.00
CA TYR A 74 10.71 -11.42 2.09
C TYR A 74 11.81 -10.37 1.96
N TYR A 75 12.47 -10.01 3.05
CA TYR A 75 13.52 -9.00 3.08
C TYR A 75 14.91 -9.55 2.71
N LYS A 76 15.08 -10.88 2.72
CA LYS A 76 16.33 -11.56 2.38
C LYS A 76 16.39 -11.97 0.91
N LEU A 77 15.26 -12.45 0.37
CA LEU A 77 15.15 -13.01 -0.97
C LEU A 77 14.97 -11.93 -2.04
N PHE A 78 14.38 -10.79 -1.69
CA PHE A 78 13.97 -9.78 -2.67
C PHE A 78 14.61 -8.43 -2.39
N THR A 79 15.22 -7.84 -3.42
CA THR A 79 15.69 -6.46 -3.39
C THR A 79 14.51 -5.49 -3.24
N PRO A 80 14.73 -4.24 -2.80
CA PRO A 80 13.68 -3.22 -2.77
C PRO A 80 12.92 -3.11 -4.10
N ALA A 81 13.62 -2.98 -5.24
CA ALA A 81 13.01 -2.90 -6.56
C ALA A 81 12.17 -4.15 -6.91
N GLN A 82 12.64 -5.36 -6.56
CA GLN A 82 11.86 -6.59 -6.77
C GLN A 82 10.58 -6.61 -5.93
N ARG A 83 10.65 -6.13 -4.67
CA ARG A 83 9.48 -6.03 -3.79
C ARG A 83 8.44 -5.06 -4.34
N GLU A 84 8.86 -3.92 -4.87
CA GLU A 84 7.95 -2.99 -5.54
C GLU A 84 7.35 -3.58 -6.83
N GLN A 85 8.13 -4.34 -7.60
CA GLN A 85 7.61 -5.03 -8.79
C GLN A 85 6.51 -6.03 -8.40
N MET A 86 6.68 -6.77 -7.30
CA MET A 86 5.65 -7.68 -6.79
C MET A 86 4.39 -6.92 -6.37
N VAL A 87 4.54 -5.75 -5.74
CA VAL A 87 3.42 -4.87 -5.43
C VAL A 87 2.69 -4.40 -6.69
N LEU A 88 3.42 -3.95 -7.71
CA LEU A 88 2.84 -3.57 -9.00
C LEU A 88 2.03 -4.72 -9.63
N GLU A 89 2.58 -5.94 -9.64
CA GLU A 89 1.84 -7.09 -10.17
C GLU A 89 0.59 -7.42 -9.35
N ARG A 90 0.61 -7.24 -8.02
CA ARG A 90 -0.60 -7.34 -7.20
C ARG A 90 -1.61 -6.24 -7.50
N LEU A 91 -1.16 -5.01 -7.70
CA LEU A 91 -2.02 -3.88 -8.03
C LEU A 91 -2.73 -4.14 -9.37
N LYS A 92 -2.01 -4.54 -10.42
CA LYS A 92 -2.57 -4.90 -11.75
C LYS A 92 -3.64 -5.99 -11.69
N ASN A 93 -3.48 -6.95 -10.77
CA ASN A 93 -4.44 -8.04 -10.57
C ASN A 93 -5.56 -7.70 -9.57
N ASN A 94 -5.57 -6.48 -9.01
CA ASN A 94 -6.61 -6.01 -8.11
C ASN A 94 -7.63 -5.17 -8.87
N ARG A 95 -8.91 -5.27 -8.51
CA ARG A 95 -10.01 -4.47 -9.06
C ARG A 95 -9.78 -2.95 -9.04
N ILE A 96 -8.90 -2.45 -8.17
CA ILE A 96 -8.61 -1.02 -8.10
C ILE A 96 -7.80 -0.53 -9.30
N TRP A 97 -7.07 -1.41 -10.01
CA TRP A 97 -6.22 -1.04 -11.14
C TRP A 97 -6.98 -0.28 -12.22
N ASP A 98 -8.16 -0.79 -12.57
CA ASP A 98 -9.03 -0.20 -13.58
C ASP A 98 -9.71 1.10 -13.09
N GLN A 99 -9.58 1.41 -11.80
CA GLN A 99 -10.14 2.60 -11.15
C GLN A 99 -9.09 3.69 -10.88
N LEU A 100 -7.81 3.38 -11.06
CA LEU A 100 -6.73 4.35 -10.93
C LEU A 100 -6.78 5.37 -12.06
N ASN A 101 -6.52 6.63 -11.74
CA ASN A 101 -6.34 7.65 -12.76
C ASN A 101 -4.98 7.46 -13.48
N ASP A 102 -4.75 8.21 -14.55
CA ASP A 102 -3.54 8.02 -15.37
C ASP A 102 -2.24 8.36 -14.63
N LEU A 103 -2.26 9.36 -13.73
CA LEU A 103 -1.10 9.70 -12.90
C LEU A 103 -0.80 8.61 -11.86
N GLU A 104 -1.83 8.02 -11.26
CA GLU A 104 -1.70 6.89 -10.32
C GLU A 104 -1.14 5.65 -11.01
N ARG A 105 -1.58 5.37 -12.25
CA ARG A 105 -1.06 4.26 -13.05
C ARG A 105 0.38 4.50 -13.47
N ASP A 106 0.69 5.68 -14.01
CA ASP A 106 2.06 6.03 -14.40
C ASP A 106 3.02 5.98 -13.21
N TRP A 107 2.62 6.56 -12.07
CA TRP A 107 3.40 6.45 -10.84
C TRP A 107 3.62 4.99 -10.45
N SER A 108 2.58 4.15 -10.45
CA SER A 108 2.69 2.74 -10.06
C SER A 108 3.61 1.95 -10.99
N LEU A 109 3.58 2.23 -12.30
CA LEU A 109 4.44 1.59 -13.29
C LEU A 109 5.91 1.97 -13.13
N ASN A 110 6.19 3.22 -12.76
CA ASN A 110 7.55 3.73 -12.62
C ASN A 110 8.14 3.52 -11.21
N TYR A 111 7.31 3.36 -10.18
CA TYR A 111 7.75 3.27 -8.78
C TYR A 111 8.84 2.22 -8.52
N PRO A 112 8.78 0.99 -9.08
CA PRO A 112 9.82 -0.02 -8.85
C PRO A 112 11.23 0.42 -9.28
N SER A 113 11.34 1.34 -10.25
CA SER A 113 12.62 1.88 -10.74
C SER A 113 13.20 2.99 -9.86
N THR A 114 12.46 3.46 -8.86
CA THR A 114 12.87 4.58 -8.00
C THR A 114 13.46 4.15 -6.65
N ARG A 115 13.61 2.84 -6.41
CA ARG A 115 14.03 2.24 -5.14
C ARG A 115 15.42 1.63 -5.18
#